data_AF-A0A5J5BBP6-F1
#
_entry.id   AF-A0A5J5BBP6-F1
#
_cell.length_a   1.000
_cell.length_b   1.000
_cell.length_c   1.000
_cell.angle_alpha   90.00
_cell.angle_beta   90.00
_cell.angle_gamma   90.00
#
_symmetry.space_group_name_H-M   'P 1'
#
loop_
_entity.id
_entity.type
_entity.pdbx_description
1 polymer ?
#
loop_
_entity_poly.entity_id
_entity_poly.type
_entity_poly.pdbx_seq_one_letter_code
_entity_poly.pdbx_strand_id
1 'polypeptide(L)'
;MGSWLWSFISAALVGILFFHGSCFSDKAPNYSFLRDATSAPPVVYFDYIIIGGGTAGCALAATLSQGANVLLLERGDSPYSNPNISNIRGFASTLQDVSPLSASQSFISTDGVFNHRGRVLGGGTALNAGYYTRASAAYVNQVGWDHKLVNESYEWVEKKMVFWPSVLQWQSAVRDGLLEAGVLPYNGFTYDHLYGTKVGGTIFDQQGDRHTAADLLEYAVPRRITVYLNATVHRILFRKNGNKRLRTRAYGVLFRDAKGNKHIAKLNNGSMDEIILSAGALGSPQLLMLSGIGPKKHLQAHRIKVVLNQPMVGQGMADNSMNALLIPSPRPVEISLVQVVGIPRFDSYIEAASAPGFSFSWLGETSNQVCSSYPSCEGPWVLTLRM
;
A
#
# COMPACT_ATOMS: atom_id res chain seq x y z
N MET A 1 -50.04 17.81 -41.19
CA MET A 1 -48.63 18.11 -40.84
C MET A 1 -48.34 17.68 -39.40
N GLY A 2 -48.43 16.37 -39.10
CA GLY A 2 -48.41 15.91 -37.69
C GLY A 2 -47.81 14.53 -37.42
N SER A 3 -47.46 13.73 -38.44
CA SER A 3 -46.87 12.40 -38.23
C SER A 3 -45.37 12.33 -38.51
N TRP A 4 -44.79 13.30 -39.21
CA TRP A 4 -43.37 13.27 -39.60
C TRP A 4 -42.42 13.80 -38.52
N LEU A 5 -42.93 14.60 -37.58
CA LEU A 5 -42.14 15.18 -36.48
C LEU A 5 -41.89 14.17 -35.34
N TRP A 6 -42.78 13.19 -35.16
CA TRP A 6 -42.69 12.18 -34.10
C TRP A 6 -41.72 11.02 -34.42
N SER A 7 -41.48 10.75 -35.71
CA SER A 7 -40.51 9.73 -36.15
C SER A 7 -39.05 10.20 -35.96
N PHE A 8 -38.79 11.51 -36.04
CA PHE A 8 -37.44 12.06 -35.80
C PHE A 8 -37.07 12.14 -34.31
N ILE A 9 -38.05 12.43 -33.44
CA ILE A 9 -37.81 12.51 -31.99
C ILE A 9 -37.56 11.10 -31.40
N SER A 10 -38.25 10.08 -31.93
CA SER A 10 -38.06 8.68 -31.52
C SER A 10 -36.69 8.13 -31.95
N ALA A 11 -36.19 8.51 -33.13
CA ALA A 11 -34.87 8.10 -33.62
C ALA A 11 -33.72 8.77 -32.86
N ALA A 12 -33.89 10.03 -32.43
CA ALA A 12 -32.90 10.74 -31.62
C ALA A 12 -32.81 10.19 -30.18
N LEU A 13 -33.92 9.76 -29.58
CA LEU A 13 -33.93 9.14 -28.24
C LEU A 13 -33.33 7.72 -28.23
N VAL A 14 -33.50 6.95 -29.31
CA VAL A 14 -32.82 5.65 -29.44
C VAL A 14 -31.31 5.85 -29.72
N GLY A 15 -30.92 6.87 -30.49
CA GLY A 15 -29.50 7.20 -30.71
C GLY A 15 -28.77 7.70 -29.45
N ILE A 16 -29.46 8.39 -28.53
CA ILE A 16 -28.88 8.88 -27.26
C ILE A 16 -28.82 7.76 -26.20
N LEU A 17 -29.66 6.74 -26.30
CA LEU A 17 -29.57 5.54 -25.45
C LEU A 17 -28.47 4.55 -25.87
N PHE A 18 -27.90 4.70 -27.08
CA PHE A 18 -26.76 3.89 -27.54
C PHE A 18 -25.39 4.60 -27.49
N PHE A 19 -25.34 5.87 -27.05
CA PHE A 19 -24.11 6.61 -26.74
C PHE A 19 -23.96 6.91 -25.24
N HIS A 20 -24.59 6.11 -24.37
CA HIS A 20 -23.99 5.86 -23.06
C HIS A 20 -22.74 5.04 -23.33
N GLY A 21 -21.61 5.76 -23.43
CA GLY A 21 -20.29 5.17 -23.48
C GLY A 21 -20.28 3.98 -22.54
N SER A 22 -19.97 2.81 -23.09
CA SER A 22 -19.74 1.61 -22.31
C SER A 22 -18.69 1.99 -21.28
N CYS A 23 -19.16 2.32 -20.08
CA CYS A 23 -18.34 2.52 -18.91
C CYS A 23 -17.85 1.11 -18.60
N PHE A 24 -16.75 0.74 -19.23
CA PHE A 24 -15.97 -0.39 -18.79
C PHE A 24 -15.56 -0.02 -17.37
N SER A 25 -16.28 -0.59 -16.39
CA SER A 25 -15.60 -0.96 -15.15
C SER A 25 -14.39 -1.75 -15.62
N ASP A 26 -13.20 -1.17 -15.46
CA ASP A 26 -11.97 -1.84 -15.85
C ASP A 26 -11.98 -3.17 -15.12
N LYS A 27 -12.14 -4.25 -15.90
CA LYS A 27 -12.12 -5.59 -15.34
C LYS A 27 -10.78 -5.73 -14.62
N ALA A 28 -10.83 -6.23 -13.38
CA ALA A 28 -9.67 -6.66 -12.63
C ALA A 28 -8.58 -7.20 -13.59
N PRO A 29 -7.35 -6.65 -13.58
CA PRO A 29 -6.34 -7.07 -14.54
C PRO A 29 -6.10 -8.57 -14.41
N ASN A 30 -6.36 -9.29 -15.50
CA ASN A 30 -6.22 -10.74 -15.54
C ASN A 30 -4.78 -11.11 -15.89
N TYR A 31 -3.89 -10.95 -14.91
CA TYR A 31 -2.49 -11.30 -15.08
C TYR A 31 -2.32 -12.83 -15.15
N SER A 32 -1.91 -13.35 -16.31
CA SER A 32 -1.67 -14.80 -16.51
C SER A 32 -0.55 -15.38 -15.63
N PHE A 33 0.30 -14.51 -15.09
CA PHE A 33 1.39 -14.85 -14.18
C PHE A 33 0.99 -14.86 -12.69
N LEU A 34 -0.22 -14.40 -12.36
CA LEU A 34 -0.74 -14.38 -10.99
C LEU A 34 -1.46 -15.69 -10.69
N ARG A 35 -1.01 -16.40 -9.65
CA ARG A 35 -1.46 -17.76 -9.32
C ARG A 35 -1.60 -17.92 -7.81
N ASP A 36 -2.50 -18.80 -7.39
CA ASP A 36 -2.54 -19.23 -6.00
C ASP A 36 -1.36 -20.19 -5.70
N ALA A 37 -0.74 -20.06 -4.52
CA ALA A 37 0.38 -20.89 -4.10
C ALA A 37 0.08 -22.39 -4.09
N THR A 38 -1.19 -22.81 -3.97
CA THR A 38 -1.58 -24.22 -4.05
C THR A 38 -1.31 -24.85 -5.42
N SER A 39 -1.14 -24.02 -6.46
CA SER A 39 -0.71 -24.46 -7.79
C SER A 39 0.80 -24.57 -7.95
N ALA A 40 1.59 -24.15 -6.94
CA ALA A 40 3.03 -24.17 -7.01
C ALA A 40 3.58 -25.61 -6.97
N PRO A 41 4.56 -25.96 -7.81
CA PRO A 41 5.30 -27.21 -7.66
C PRO A 41 6.00 -27.29 -6.28
N PRO A 42 6.35 -28.49 -5.80
CA PRO A 42 7.09 -28.65 -4.54
C PRO A 42 8.45 -27.92 -4.54
N VAL A 43 9.09 -27.81 -5.71
CA VAL A 43 10.34 -27.06 -5.90
C VAL A 43 10.27 -26.26 -7.19
N VAL A 44 10.66 -24.98 -7.12
CA VAL A 44 10.74 -24.07 -8.28
C VAL A 44 12.08 -23.31 -8.29
N TYR A 45 12.50 -22.83 -9.46
CA TYR A 45 13.80 -22.16 -9.65
C TYR A 45 13.63 -20.84 -10.41
N PHE A 46 14.32 -19.80 -9.93
CA PHE A 46 14.25 -18.45 -10.48
C PHE A 46 15.60 -17.74 -10.33
N ASP A 47 15.81 -16.68 -11.08
CA ASP A 47 17.01 -15.84 -10.95
C ASP A 47 16.87 -14.92 -9.74
N TYR A 48 15.67 -14.35 -9.54
CA TYR A 48 15.34 -13.53 -8.36
C TYR A 48 14.10 -14.06 -7.64
N ILE A 49 14.16 -14.09 -6.32
CA ILE A 49 13.01 -14.40 -5.46
C ILE A 49 12.74 -13.20 -4.55
N ILE A 50 11.60 -12.57 -4.74
CA ILE A 50 11.14 -11.42 -3.95
C ILE A 50 10.12 -11.90 -2.93
N ILE A 51 10.35 -11.57 -1.66
CA ILE A 51 9.48 -11.94 -0.54
C ILE A 51 8.67 -10.72 -0.11
N GLY A 52 7.37 -10.76 -0.36
CA GLY A 52 6.42 -9.67 -0.09
C GLY A 52 6.07 -8.90 -1.36
N GLY A 53 4.84 -9.04 -1.82
CA GLY A 53 4.25 -8.30 -2.93
C GLY A 53 3.65 -6.98 -2.46
N GLY A 54 4.39 -6.21 -1.67
CA GLY A 54 3.97 -4.90 -1.17
C GLY A 54 4.39 -3.74 -2.08
N THR A 55 4.35 -2.53 -1.54
CA THR A 55 4.67 -1.27 -2.22
C THR A 55 5.98 -1.32 -3.03
N ALA A 56 7.08 -1.73 -2.39
CA ALA A 56 8.38 -1.85 -3.08
C ALA A 56 8.51 -3.16 -3.87
N GLY A 57 7.93 -4.25 -3.37
CA GLY A 57 8.09 -5.58 -3.95
C GLY A 57 7.49 -5.71 -5.35
N CYS A 58 6.33 -5.09 -5.59
CA CYS A 58 5.71 -5.09 -6.92
C CYS A 58 6.53 -4.31 -7.96
N ALA A 59 6.97 -3.09 -7.62
CA ALA A 59 7.83 -2.28 -8.49
C ALA A 59 9.13 -3.02 -8.85
N LEU A 60 9.80 -3.57 -7.82
CA LEU A 60 11.02 -4.34 -7.98
C LEU A 60 10.83 -5.58 -8.88
N ALA A 61 9.73 -6.32 -8.69
CA ALA A 61 9.43 -7.49 -9.49
C ALA A 61 9.22 -7.14 -10.97
N ALA A 62 8.47 -6.07 -11.23
CA ALA A 62 8.25 -5.58 -12.58
C ALA A 62 9.58 -5.19 -13.25
N THR A 63 10.43 -4.43 -12.57
CA THR A 63 11.74 -4.01 -13.08
C THR A 63 12.66 -5.20 -13.36
N LEU A 64 12.83 -6.12 -12.42
CA LEU A 64 13.74 -7.27 -12.61
C LEU A 64 13.26 -8.23 -13.71
N SER A 65 11.94 -8.34 -13.92
CA SER A 65 11.38 -9.20 -14.97
C SER A 65 11.78 -8.79 -16.39
N GLN A 66 12.24 -7.54 -16.58
CA GLN A 66 12.75 -7.06 -17.87
C GLN A 66 14.01 -7.83 -18.31
N GLY A 67 14.82 -8.29 -17.35
CA GLY A 67 16.10 -8.95 -17.61
C GLY A 67 16.22 -10.39 -17.12
N ALA A 68 15.35 -10.83 -16.22
CA ALA A 68 15.54 -12.08 -15.48
C ALA A 68 14.21 -12.79 -15.14
N ASN A 69 14.28 -14.06 -14.76
CA ASN A 69 13.12 -14.82 -14.27
C ASN A 69 12.89 -14.51 -12.79
N VAL A 70 11.74 -13.95 -12.46
CA VAL A 70 11.40 -13.44 -11.15
C VAL A 70 10.25 -14.22 -10.54
N LEU A 71 10.42 -14.61 -9.28
CA LEU A 71 9.33 -15.08 -8.44
C LEU A 71 8.98 -14.02 -7.40
N LEU A 72 7.71 -13.65 -7.32
CA LEU A 72 7.16 -12.83 -6.24
C LEU A 72 6.26 -13.69 -5.35
N LEU A 73 6.52 -13.71 -4.05
CA LEU A 73 5.74 -14.44 -3.05
C LEU A 73 4.98 -13.45 -2.16
N GLU A 74 3.65 -13.47 -2.22
CA GLU A 74 2.77 -12.66 -1.37
C GLU A 74 1.91 -13.55 -0.48
N ARG A 75 1.83 -13.20 0.82
CA ARG A 75 1.10 -14.00 1.81
C ARG A 75 -0.41 -13.78 1.78
N GLY A 76 -0.87 -12.64 1.25
CA GLY A 76 -2.26 -12.29 1.07
C GLY A 76 -2.81 -12.63 -0.32
N ASP A 77 -4.07 -12.28 -0.51
CA ASP A 77 -4.81 -12.48 -1.76
C ASP A 77 -4.63 -11.29 -2.73
N SER A 78 -5.28 -11.37 -3.88
CA SER A 78 -5.39 -10.29 -4.87
C SER A 78 -6.27 -9.13 -4.36
N PRO A 79 -5.91 -7.86 -4.65
CA PRO A 79 -6.75 -6.72 -4.28
C PRO A 79 -8.00 -6.59 -5.17
N TYR A 80 -7.99 -7.18 -6.37
CA TYR A 80 -8.94 -6.82 -7.44
C TYR A 80 -10.34 -7.42 -7.31
N SER A 81 -10.52 -8.47 -6.52
CA SER A 81 -11.82 -9.11 -6.28
C SER A 81 -12.57 -8.51 -5.09
N ASN A 82 -11.95 -7.60 -4.34
CA ASN A 82 -12.52 -7.02 -3.13
C ASN A 82 -12.91 -5.54 -3.36
N PRO A 83 -14.21 -5.23 -3.50
CA PRO A 83 -14.67 -3.87 -3.76
C PRO A 83 -14.38 -2.88 -2.62
N ASN A 84 -14.18 -3.38 -1.38
CA ASN A 84 -13.79 -2.52 -0.26
C ASN A 84 -12.34 -2.02 -0.42
N ILE A 85 -11.48 -2.81 -1.08
CA ILE A 85 -10.09 -2.42 -1.37
C ILE A 85 -10.05 -1.49 -2.58
N SER A 86 -10.77 -1.85 -3.64
CA SER A 86 -10.63 -1.23 -4.96
C SER A 86 -11.29 0.15 -5.09
N ASN A 87 -12.03 0.65 -4.10
CA ASN A 87 -12.69 1.96 -4.18
C ASN A 87 -12.54 2.77 -2.88
N ILE A 88 -12.43 4.09 -3.00
CA ILE A 88 -12.28 5.04 -1.89
C ILE A 88 -13.36 4.88 -0.81
N ARG A 89 -14.60 4.56 -1.21
CA ARG A 89 -15.72 4.37 -0.27
C ARG A 89 -15.51 3.19 0.68
N GLY A 90 -14.67 2.23 0.29
CA GLY A 90 -14.34 1.05 1.09
C GLY A 90 -13.21 1.23 2.09
N PHE A 91 -12.56 2.41 2.15
CA PHE A 91 -11.42 2.68 3.02
C PHE A 91 -11.72 2.35 4.49
N ALA A 92 -12.83 2.87 5.04
CA ALA A 92 -13.23 2.61 6.41
C ALA A 92 -13.46 1.10 6.60
N SER A 93 -14.39 0.50 5.83
CA SER A 93 -14.77 -0.92 5.90
C SER A 93 -13.58 -1.87 5.84
N THR A 94 -12.58 -1.57 5.02
CA THR A 94 -11.36 -2.37 4.90
C THR A 94 -10.56 -2.40 6.20
N LEU A 95 -10.48 -1.29 6.94
CA LEU A 95 -9.79 -1.22 8.22
C LEU A 95 -10.58 -1.88 9.36
N GLN A 96 -11.91 -1.94 9.26
CA GLN A 96 -12.78 -2.56 10.28
C GLN A 96 -12.91 -4.09 10.11
N ASP A 97 -12.46 -4.64 8.97
CA ASP A 97 -12.54 -6.07 8.69
C ASP A 97 -11.57 -6.85 9.59
N VAL A 98 -12.13 -7.47 10.62
CA VAL A 98 -11.44 -8.34 11.58
C VAL A 98 -11.38 -9.81 11.14
N SER A 99 -11.79 -10.13 9.91
CA SER A 99 -11.78 -11.50 9.43
C SER A 99 -10.36 -12.10 9.43
N PRO A 100 -10.20 -13.40 9.69
CA PRO A 100 -8.89 -14.04 9.74
C PRO A 100 -8.07 -13.91 8.46
N LEU A 101 -8.71 -13.64 7.31
CA LEU A 101 -8.09 -13.44 5.99
C LEU A 101 -8.16 -11.99 5.48
N SER A 102 -8.61 -11.04 6.32
CA SER A 102 -8.64 -9.61 6.02
C SER A 102 -7.32 -9.11 5.41
N ALA A 103 -7.45 -8.26 4.40
CA ALA A 103 -6.33 -7.56 3.79
C ALA A 103 -5.65 -6.58 4.77
N SER A 104 -6.41 -6.10 5.77
CA SER A 104 -5.94 -5.26 6.87
C SER A 104 -5.66 -6.11 8.11
N GLN A 105 -4.39 -6.46 8.34
CA GLN A 105 -4.03 -7.15 9.57
C GLN A 105 -3.80 -6.13 10.69
N SER A 106 -4.69 -6.08 11.67
CA SER A 106 -4.53 -5.29 12.88
C SER A 106 -3.46 -5.85 13.82
N PHE A 107 -2.84 -4.96 14.60
CA PHE A 107 -1.96 -5.28 15.72
C PHE A 107 -1.97 -4.12 16.73
N ILE A 108 -1.46 -4.36 17.93
CA ILE A 108 -1.29 -3.34 18.96
C ILE A 108 0.20 -3.28 19.30
N SER A 109 0.78 -2.09 19.32
CA SER A 109 2.18 -1.90 19.73
C SER A 109 2.36 -2.22 21.21
N THR A 110 3.60 -2.34 21.68
CA THR A 110 3.89 -2.50 23.11
C THR A 110 3.49 -1.28 23.95
N ASP A 111 3.31 -0.13 23.31
CA ASP A 111 2.85 1.12 23.91
C ASP A 111 1.31 1.21 23.99
N GLY A 112 0.59 0.19 23.49
CA GLY A 112 -0.88 0.15 23.46
C GLY A 112 -1.51 0.82 22.24
N VAL A 113 -0.72 1.19 21.23
CA VAL A 113 -1.23 1.88 20.02
C VAL A 113 -1.76 0.86 19.02
N PHE A 114 -3.04 0.97 18.68
CA PHE A 114 -3.65 0.20 17.60
C PHE A 114 -3.12 0.63 16.23
N ASN A 115 -2.75 -0.35 15.41
CA ASN A 115 -2.20 -0.10 14.08
C ASN A 115 -2.53 -1.27 13.12
N HIS A 116 -2.30 -1.09 11.83
CA HIS A 116 -2.64 -2.04 10.77
C HIS A 116 -1.47 -2.24 9.81
N ARG A 117 -1.41 -3.42 9.18
CA ARG A 117 -0.48 -3.70 8.07
C ARG A 117 -1.15 -4.48 6.95
N GLY A 118 -0.65 -4.28 5.73
CA GLY A 118 -1.08 -5.01 4.54
C GLY A 118 -0.88 -6.52 4.63
N ARG A 119 -1.88 -7.26 4.15
CA ARG A 119 -1.86 -8.69 3.83
C ARG A 119 -2.65 -8.93 2.53
N VAL A 120 -2.14 -8.36 1.45
CA VAL A 120 -2.74 -8.38 0.12
C VAL A 120 -1.65 -7.98 -0.88
N LEU A 121 -1.72 -8.44 -2.12
CA LEU A 121 -0.85 -7.92 -3.18
C LEU A 121 -1.06 -6.41 -3.34
N GLY A 122 0.04 -5.66 -3.49
CA GLY A 122 0.12 -4.20 -3.35
C GLY A 122 0.46 -3.73 -1.93
N GLY A 123 0.22 -4.55 -0.90
CA GLY A 123 0.57 -4.24 0.49
C GLY A 123 -0.13 -2.98 1.02
N GLY A 124 0.63 -2.05 1.60
CA GLY A 124 0.06 -0.85 2.25
C GLY A 124 -0.71 0.08 1.31
N THR A 125 -0.39 0.10 0.00
CA THR A 125 -1.11 0.95 -0.97
C THR A 125 -2.55 0.48 -1.19
N ALA A 126 -2.86 -0.79 -0.89
CA ALA A 126 -4.21 -1.32 -0.95
C ALA A 126 -5.08 -0.87 0.24
N LEU A 127 -4.47 -0.34 1.31
CA LEU A 127 -5.18 0.01 2.55
C LEU A 127 -5.12 1.50 2.88
N ASN A 128 -4.08 2.21 2.44
CA ASN A 128 -3.77 3.56 2.91
C ASN A 128 -4.82 4.60 2.47
N ALA A 129 -4.65 5.84 2.98
CA ALA A 129 -5.48 6.98 2.64
C ALA A 129 -5.22 7.58 1.24
N GLY A 130 -4.33 6.97 0.46
CA GLY A 130 -4.09 7.28 -0.95
C GLY A 130 -3.29 8.54 -1.27
N TYR A 131 -2.93 9.37 -0.28
CA TYR A 131 -2.09 10.55 -0.51
C TYR A 131 -0.71 10.17 -1.07
N TYR A 132 -0.25 10.91 -2.07
CA TYR A 132 1.05 10.73 -2.73
C TYR A 132 1.88 12.02 -2.68
N THR A 133 3.14 11.87 -2.26
CA THR A 133 4.17 12.91 -2.31
C THR A 133 5.53 12.26 -2.54
N ARG A 134 6.42 12.96 -3.26
CA ARG A 134 7.84 12.62 -3.37
C ARG A 134 8.54 12.89 -2.04
N ALA A 135 9.67 12.24 -1.81
CA ALA A 135 10.56 12.57 -0.69
C ALA A 135 11.15 13.97 -0.89
N SER A 136 11.57 14.61 0.20
CA SER A 136 12.25 15.91 0.09
C SER A 136 13.59 15.75 -0.63
N ALA A 137 13.95 16.76 -1.44
CA ALA A 137 15.26 16.77 -2.09
C ALA A 137 16.41 16.72 -1.06
N ALA A 138 16.20 17.30 0.12
CA ALA A 138 17.16 17.22 1.23
C ALA A 138 17.38 15.77 1.69
N TYR A 139 16.32 14.96 1.80
CA TYR A 139 16.43 13.55 2.16
C TYR A 139 17.17 12.76 1.08
N VAL A 140 16.83 12.96 -0.20
CA VAL A 140 17.50 12.29 -1.34
C VAL A 140 19.00 12.60 -1.35
N ASN A 141 19.37 13.86 -1.12
CA ASN A 141 20.77 14.28 -0.95
C ASN A 141 21.44 13.59 0.23
N GLN A 142 20.78 13.57 1.39
CA GLN A 142 21.32 13.01 2.64
C GLN A 142 21.67 11.53 2.52
N VAL A 143 20.84 10.74 1.82
CA VAL A 143 21.08 9.31 1.61
C VAL A 143 22.01 9.01 0.43
N GLY A 144 22.41 10.04 -0.33
CA GLY A 144 23.36 9.92 -1.44
C GLY A 144 22.83 9.18 -2.66
N TRP A 145 21.52 9.28 -2.94
CA TRP A 145 20.93 8.64 -4.11
C TRP A 145 21.12 9.47 -5.37
N ASP A 146 21.18 8.79 -6.52
CA ASP A 146 21.22 9.44 -7.83
C ASP A 146 19.89 10.17 -8.08
N HIS A 147 19.94 11.50 -8.12
CA HIS A 147 18.76 12.34 -8.30
C HIS A 147 18.02 12.08 -9.60
N LYS A 148 18.74 11.79 -10.69
CA LYS A 148 18.14 11.54 -11.99
C LYS A 148 17.36 10.23 -11.95
N LEU A 149 17.99 9.16 -11.46
CA LEU A 149 17.33 7.86 -11.36
C LEU A 149 16.13 7.89 -10.39
N VAL A 150 16.23 8.64 -9.28
CA VAL A 150 15.12 8.85 -8.35
C VAL A 150 13.93 9.53 -9.04
N ASN A 151 14.17 10.61 -9.78
CA ASN A 151 13.11 11.31 -10.51
C ASN A 151 12.49 10.44 -11.61
N GLU A 152 13.30 9.73 -12.39
CA GLU A 152 12.81 8.80 -13.41
C GLU A 152 11.95 7.67 -12.79
N SER A 153 12.34 7.23 -11.58
CA SER A 153 11.56 6.22 -10.83
C SER A 153 10.24 6.78 -10.30
N TYR A 154 10.21 8.03 -9.85
CA TYR A 154 8.97 8.70 -9.44
C TYR A 154 8.01 8.80 -10.63
N GLU A 155 8.48 9.32 -11.77
CA GLU A 155 7.68 9.47 -12.98
C GLU A 155 7.13 8.12 -13.48
N TRP A 156 7.93 7.05 -13.37
CA TRP A 156 7.50 5.69 -13.73
C TRP A 156 6.34 5.18 -12.86
N VAL A 157 6.35 5.45 -11.55
CA VAL A 157 5.23 5.11 -10.64
C VAL A 157 4.03 6.02 -10.89
N GLU A 158 4.27 7.33 -11.00
CA GLU A 158 3.24 8.35 -11.14
C GLU A 158 2.37 8.09 -12.37
N LYS A 159 3.02 7.75 -13.49
CA LYS A 159 2.36 7.43 -14.76
C LYS A 159 1.33 6.29 -14.63
N LYS A 160 1.54 5.35 -13.70
CA LYS A 160 0.69 4.17 -13.58
C LYS A 160 -0.45 4.33 -12.58
N MET A 161 -0.18 4.95 -11.44
CA MET A 161 -1.07 4.83 -10.28
C MET A 161 -1.25 6.13 -9.49
N VAL A 162 -0.82 7.29 -10.01
CA VAL A 162 -0.97 8.57 -9.32
C VAL A 162 -1.73 9.57 -10.19
N PHE A 163 -2.71 10.22 -9.59
CA PHE A 163 -3.64 11.13 -10.24
C PHE A 163 -3.62 12.50 -9.56
N TRP A 164 -4.04 13.51 -10.32
CA TRP A 164 -4.45 14.80 -9.76
C TRP A 164 -5.80 14.64 -9.06
N PRO A 165 -5.91 15.00 -7.76
CA PRO A 165 -7.18 14.92 -7.06
C PRO A 165 -8.14 16.03 -7.50
N SER A 166 -9.44 15.71 -7.48
CA SER A 166 -10.49 16.72 -7.49
C SER A 166 -10.70 17.25 -6.07
N VAL A 167 -10.22 18.46 -5.81
CA VAL A 167 -10.31 19.11 -4.49
C VAL A 167 -11.72 19.70 -4.32
N LEU A 168 -12.54 19.00 -3.55
CA LEU A 168 -13.93 19.36 -3.25
C LEU A 168 -14.03 20.32 -2.05
N GLN A 169 -15.25 20.55 -1.55
CA GLN A 169 -15.59 21.53 -0.53
C GLN A 169 -14.79 21.35 0.77
N TRP A 170 -14.70 20.12 1.28
CA TRP A 170 -13.98 19.78 2.51
C TRP A 170 -12.50 20.10 2.42
N GLN A 171 -11.81 19.58 1.41
CA GLN A 171 -10.37 19.78 1.24
C GLN A 171 -10.06 21.24 0.88
N SER A 172 -10.98 21.94 0.20
CA SER A 172 -10.88 23.40 -0.02
C SER A 172 -10.95 24.16 1.31
N ALA A 173 -11.89 23.81 2.20
CA ALA A 173 -11.98 24.42 3.52
C ALA A 173 -10.74 24.13 4.38
N VAL A 174 -10.19 22.91 4.31
CA VAL A 174 -8.93 22.54 4.98
C VAL A 174 -7.77 23.39 4.46
N ARG A 175 -7.64 23.54 3.12
CA ARG A 175 -6.63 24.42 2.51
C ARG A 175 -6.76 25.84 3.06
N ASP A 176 -7.95 26.42 3.01
CA ASP A 176 -8.16 27.81 3.40
C ASP A 176 -7.91 28.03 4.89
N GLY A 177 -8.34 27.08 5.74
CA GLY A 177 -8.06 27.11 7.18
C GLY A 177 -6.58 26.97 7.52
N LEU A 178 -5.81 26.14 6.79
CA LEU A 178 -4.35 26.05 6.96
C LEU A 178 -3.66 27.37 6.61
N LEU A 179 -4.10 28.03 5.54
CA LEU A 179 -3.56 29.33 5.14
C LEU A 179 -3.92 30.42 6.16
N GLU A 180 -5.14 30.44 6.67
CA GLU A 180 -5.58 31.35 7.74
C GLU A 180 -4.79 31.12 9.04
N ALA A 181 -4.47 29.87 9.36
CA ALA A 181 -3.62 29.49 10.50
C ALA A 181 -2.12 29.79 10.28
N GLY A 182 -1.73 30.35 9.14
CA GLY A 182 -0.35 30.76 8.87
C GLY A 182 0.57 29.66 8.33
N VAL A 183 0.04 28.52 7.87
CA VAL A 183 0.83 27.47 7.23
C VAL A 183 1.14 27.86 5.77
N LEU A 184 2.01 28.84 5.61
CA LEU A 184 2.33 29.48 4.33
C LEU A 184 3.67 28.99 3.75
N PRO A 185 3.88 29.11 2.42
CA PRO A 185 2.96 29.61 1.40
C PRO A 185 1.97 28.55 0.91
N TYR A 186 1.01 28.95 0.06
CA TYR A 186 0.26 27.99 -0.76
C TYR A 186 1.11 27.58 -1.97
N ASN A 187 1.52 26.32 -2.03
CA ASN A 187 2.37 25.77 -3.09
C ASN A 187 1.56 25.22 -4.29
N GLY A 188 0.24 25.37 -4.29
CA GLY A 188 -0.62 24.76 -5.32
C GLY A 188 -0.58 23.24 -5.27
N PHE A 189 -0.77 22.61 -6.44
CA PHE A 189 -0.51 21.19 -6.61
C PHE A 189 0.98 20.96 -6.87
N THR A 190 1.57 20.01 -6.15
CA THR A 190 2.91 19.51 -6.45
C THR A 190 3.11 18.13 -5.84
N TYR A 191 3.92 17.29 -6.47
CA TYR A 191 4.40 16.07 -5.84
C TYR A 191 5.53 16.34 -4.84
N ASP A 192 6.22 17.47 -4.93
CA ASP A 192 7.38 17.77 -4.07
C ASP A 192 6.97 17.98 -2.61
N HIS A 193 7.79 17.48 -1.69
CA HIS A 193 7.61 17.73 -0.27
C HIS A 193 8.19 19.11 0.09
N LEU A 194 7.30 20.09 0.30
CA LEU A 194 7.65 21.50 0.53
C LEU A 194 6.93 22.03 1.78
N TYR A 195 7.60 22.88 2.55
CA TYR A 195 6.96 23.62 3.64
C TYR A 195 5.82 24.51 3.13
N GLY A 196 4.76 24.66 3.93
CA GLY A 196 3.55 25.40 3.59
C GLY A 196 2.35 24.47 3.29
N THR A 197 1.29 25.02 2.72
CA THR A 197 0.10 24.27 2.32
C THR A 197 0.22 23.83 0.86
N LYS A 198 -0.09 22.56 0.58
CA LYS A 198 -0.07 22.01 -0.78
C LYS A 198 -1.19 21.00 -1.02
N VAL A 199 -1.52 20.82 -2.29
CA VAL A 199 -2.27 19.66 -2.79
C VAL A 199 -1.26 18.62 -3.28
N GLY A 200 -1.37 17.38 -2.81
CA GLY A 200 -0.54 16.27 -3.27
C GLY A 200 -1.21 15.44 -4.37
N GLY A 201 -0.52 14.39 -4.81
CA GLY A 201 -1.13 13.36 -5.65
C GLY A 201 -2.08 12.46 -4.86
N THR A 202 -2.86 11.68 -5.57
CA THR A 202 -3.70 10.62 -5.00
C THR A 202 -3.57 9.34 -5.81
N ILE A 203 -3.68 8.17 -5.18
CA ILE A 203 -3.77 6.88 -5.89
C ILE A 203 -5.21 6.49 -6.25
N PHE A 204 -6.18 7.35 -5.94
CA PHE A 204 -7.57 7.20 -6.38
C PHE A 204 -7.80 8.03 -7.65
N ASP A 205 -8.40 7.42 -8.66
CA ASP A 205 -8.79 8.14 -9.88
C ASP A 205 -10.07 8.98 -9.68
N GLN A 206 -10.56 9.57 -10.77
CA GLN A 206 -11.74 10.45 -10.76
C GLN A 206 -13.05 9.71 -10.43
N GLN A 207 -13.08 8.39 -10.59
CA GLN A 207 -14.20 7.53 -10.22
C GLN A 207 -14.11 7.07 -8.75
N GLY A 208 -12.97 7.36 -8.11
CA GLY A 208 -12.65 6.92 -6.77
C GLY A 208 -12.09 5.49 -6.73
N ASP A 209 -11.76 4.91 -7.89
CA ASP A 209 -11.15 3.59 -7.95
C ASP A 209 -9.68 3.70 -7.54
N ARG A 210 -9.26 2.75 -6.71
CA ARG A 210 -7.93 2.71 -6.10
C ARG A 210 -6.97 2.00 -7.05
N HIS A 211 -5.89 2.67 -7.37
CA HIS A 211 -4.73 2.09 -8.04
C HIS A 211 -3.67 1.75 -7.00
N THR A 212 -3.17 0.52 -7.00
CA THR A 212 -2.25 0.01 -5.98
C THR A 212 -0.89 -0.29 -6.59
N ALA A 213 0.13 -0.53 -5.76
CA ALA A 213 1.43 -0.99 -6.25
C ALA A 213 1.35 -2.30 -7.04
N ALA A 214 0.28 -3.10 -6.89
CA ALA A 214 0.06 -4.28 -7.73
C ALA A 214 -0.10 -3.93 -9.22
N ASP A 215 -0.60 -2.73 -9.55
CA ASP A 215 -0.82 -2.31 -10.94
C ASP A 215 0.49 -2.04 -11.67
N LEU A 216 1.57 -1.80 -10.93
CA LEU A 216 2.94 -1.71 -11.47
C LEU A 216 3.39 -3.04 -12.10
N LEU A 217 2.79 -4.17 -11.72
CA LEU A 217 3.07 -5.47 -12.34
C LEU A 217 2.59 -5.55 -13.79
N GLU A 218 1.77 -4.61 -14.27
CA GLU A 218 1.47 -4.50 -15.70
C GLU A 218 2.73 -4.18 -16.53
N TYR A 219 3.72 -3.52 -15.92
CA TYR A 219 5.01 -3.29 -16.56
C TYR A 219 5.92 -4.52 -16.55
N ALA A 220 5.52 -5.63 -15.92
CA ALA A 220 6.31 -6.85 -15.91
C ALA A 220 6.26 -7.59 -17.26
N VAL A 221 7.30 -8.37 -17.56
CA VAL A 221 7.30 -9.27 -18.72
C VAL A 221 6.58 -10.57 -18.34
N PRO A 222 5.36 -10.86 -18.84
CA PRO A 222 4.51 -11.93 -18.32
C PRO A 222 5.12 -13.34 -18.32
N ARG A 223 6.06 -13.58 -19.25
CA ARG A 223 6.74 -14.87 -19.43
C ARG A 223 7.90 -15.08 -18.45
N ARG A 224 8.36 -14.00 -17.81
CA ARG A 224 9.54 -13.95 -16.93
C ARG A 224 9.17 -13.66 -15.48
N ILE A 225 7.90 -13.48 -15.17
CA ILE A 225 7.43 -13.28 -13.80
C ILE A 225 6.45 -14.39 -13.43
N THR A 226 6.51 -14.81 -12.18
CA THR A 226 5.47 -15.61 -11.53
C THR A 226 5.16 -14.98 -10.19
N VAL A 227 3.87 -14.81 -9.88
CA VAL A 227 3.41 -14.30 -8.60
C VAL A 227 2.59 -15.39 -7.94
N TYR A 228 3.03 -15.87 -6.77
CA TYR A 228 2.20 -16.73 -5.93
C TYR A 228 1.56 -15.91 -4.81
N LEU A 229 0.23 -15.85 -4.85
CA LEU A 229 -0.63 -15.36 -3.77
C LEU A 229 -0.83 -16.44 -2.72
N ASN A 230 -1.26 -16.03 -1.52
CA ASN A 230 -1.45 -16.93 -0.38
C ASN A 230 -0.20 -17.78 -0.07
N ALA A 231 0.99 -17.25 -0.37
CA ALA A 231 2.30 -17.85 -0.21
C ALA A 231 3.00 -17.29 1.04
N THR A 232 2.86 -17.97 2.18
CA THR A 232 3.51 -17.54 3.41
C THR A 232 4.94 -18.04 3.46
N VAL A 233 5.93 -17.14 3.31
CA VAL A 233 7.36 -17.49 3.46
C VAL A 233 7.70 -17.65 4.94
N HIS A 234 8.31 -18.79 5.28
CA HIS A 234 8.64 -19.15 6.66
C HIS A 234 10.13 -19.05 6.98
N ARG A 235 11.00 -19.25 5.98
CA ARG A 235 12.45 -19.31 6.21
C ARG A 235 13.25 -19.08 4.93
N ILE A 236 14.33 -18.32 5.04
CA ILE A 236 15.40 -18.24 4.04
C ILE A 236 16.40 -19.37 4.31
N LEU A 237 16.79 -20.07 3.25
CA LEU A 237 17.68 -21.23 3.29
C LEU A 237 19.09 -20.82 2.93
N PHE A 238 20.06 -21.28 3.72
CA PHE A 238 21.46 -20.92 3.60
C PHE A 238 22.37 -22.14 3.44
N ARG A 239 23.40 -22.00 2.60
CA ARG A 239 24.50 -22.97 2.49
C ARG A 239 25.76 -22.35 3.09
N LYS A 240 26.52 -23.18 3.82
CA LYS A 240 27.88 -22.84 4.25
C LYS A 240 28.84 -23.33 3.19
N ASN A 241 29.72 -22.46 2.69
CA ASN A 241 30.85 -22.91 1.91
C ASN A 241 31.93 -23.44 2.86
N GLY A 242 32.48 -24.61 2.56
CA GLY A 242 33.48 -25.30 3.40
C GLY A 242 34.80 -24.54 3.59
N ASN A 243 35.04 -23.52 2.78
CA ASN A 243 36.18 -22.61 2.94
C ASN A 243 35.84 -21.46 3.89
N LYS A 244 36.61 -21.32 4.98
CA LYS A 244 36.46 -20.29 6.03
C LYS A 244 36.43 -18.83 5.52
N ARG A 245 36.77 -18.58 4.25
CA ARG A 245 36.73 -17.26 3.59
C ARG A 245 35.43 -16.93 2.84
N LEU A 246 34.61 -17.91 2.46
CA LEU A 246 33.37 -17.66 1.70
C LEU A 246 32.16 -17.58 2.64
N ARG A 247 31.56 -16.39 2.67
CA ARG A 247 30.34 -16.02 3.41
C ARG A 247 29.21 -17.02 3.15
N THR A 248 28.43 -17.31 4.18
CA THR A 248 27.12 -17.96 4.08
C THR A 248 26.31 -17.33 2.94
N ARG A 249 25.79 -18.16 2.03
CA ARG A 249 24.99 -17.70 0.88
C ARG A 249 23.55 -18.19 1.01
N ALA A 250 22.59 -17.28 0.81
CA ALA A 250 21.18 -17.63 0.66
C ALA A 250 20.98 -18.31 -0.70
N TYR A 251 20.25 -19.44 -0.75
CA TYR A 251 20.06 -20.19 -2.00
C TYR A 251 18.60 -20.54 -2.30
N GLY A 252 17.70 -20.29 -1.35
CA GLY A 252 16.28 -20.50 -1.56
C GLY A 252 15.45 -20.07 -0.37
N VAL A 253 14.14 -20.23 -0.48
CA VAL A 253 13.17 -19.93 0.57
C VAL A 253 12.18 -21.08 0.71
N LEU A 254 11.77 -21.36 1.93
CA LEU A 254 10.68 -22.27 2.27
C LEU A 254 9.41 -21.45 2.47
N PHE A 255 8.37 -21.76 1.71
CA PHE A 255 7.04 -21.16 1.86
C PHE A 255 5.96 -22.22 1.97
N ARG A 256 4.79 -21.81 2.44
CA ARG A 256 3.59 -22.64 2.48
C ARG A 256 2.43 -22.00 1.75
N ASP A 257 1.61 -22.83 1.13
CA ASP A 257 0.34 -22.42 0.53
C ASP A 257 -0.79 -22.33 1.59
N ALA A 258 -1.99 -21.92 1.15
CA ALA A 258 -3.18 -21.84 1.99
C ALA A 258 -3.63 -23.19 2.59
N LYS A 259 -3.23 -24.32 1.98
CA LYS A 259 -3.52 -25.69 2.46
C LYS A 259 -2.46 -26.20 3.43
N GLY A 260 -1.42 -25.42 3.70
CA GLY A 260 -0.31 -25.79 4.58
C GLY A 260 0.76 -26.66 3.91
N ASN A 261 0.65 -26.95 2.61
CA ASN A 261 1.68 -27.67 1.86
C ASN A 261 2.97 -26.86 1.82
N LYS A 262 4.11 -27.56 1.79
CA LYS A 262 5.44 -26.93 1.79
C LYS A 262 5.99 -26.89 0.38
N HIS A 263 6.55 -25.74 0.03
CA HIS A 263 7.21 -25.50 -1.25
C HIS A 263 8.58 -24.85 -1.03
N ILE A 264 9.52 -25.11 -1.94
CA ILE A 264 10.85 -24.50 -1.91
C ILE A 264 11.10 -23.77 -3.22
N ALA A 265 11.29 -22.46 -3.16
CA ALA A 265 11.84 -21.70 -4.29
C ALA A 265 13.36 -21.58 -4.12
N LYS A 266 14.13 -21.87 -5.17
CA LYS A 266 15.60 -21.80 -5.17
C LYS A 266 16.11 -20.87 -6.25
N LEU A 267 17.31 -20.35 -6.05
CA LEU A 267 18.01 -19.59 -7.08
C LEU A 267 18.57 -20.52 -8.17
N ASN A 268 18.63 -20.04 -9.41
CA ASN A 268 19.28 -20.72 -10.55
C ASN A 268 20.81 -20.83 -10.39
N ASN A 269 21.39 -20.10 -9.42
CA ASN A 269 22.81 -19.99 -9.09
C ASN A 269 23.65 -19.17 -10.08
N GLY A 270 23.01 -18.27 -10.84
CA GLY A 270 23.71 -17.19 -11.53
C GLY A 270 24.51 -16.31 -10.55
N SER A 271 25.48 -15.57 -11.11
CA SER A 271 26.33 -14.65 -10.34
C SER A 271 25.56 -13.47 -9.75
N MET A 272 24.46 -13.08 -10.39
CA MET A 272 23.58 -11.98 -10.01
C MET A 272 22.28 -12.46 -9.34
N ASP A 273 22.10 -13.77 -9.14
CA ASP A 273 20.86 -14.29 -8.57
C ASP A 273 20.74 -13.97 -7.07
N GLU A 274 19.60 -13.43 -6.68
CA GLU A 274 19.38 -12.92 -5.32
C GLU A 274 18.00 -13.24 -4.74
N ILE A 275 17.95 -13.31 -3.41
CA ILE A 275 16.69 -13.31 -2.65
C ILE A 275 16.54 -11.92 -2.04
N ILE A 276 15.47 -11.22 -2.40
CA ILE A 276 15.23 -9.86 -1.97
C ILE A 276 14.03 -9.83 -1.02
N LEU A 277 14.24 -9.23 0.16
CA LEU A 277 13.23 -9.15 1.20
C LEU A 277 12.50 -7.81 1.14
N SER A 278 11.22 -7.83 0.80
CA SER A 278 10.32 -6.68 0.69
C SER A 278 9.06 -6.86 1.55
N ALA A 279 9.17 -7.55 2.68
CA ALA A 279 8.04 -7.94 3.55
C ALA A 279 7.61 -6.84 4.54
N GLY A 280 7.97 -5.58 4.29
CA GLY A 280 7.66 -4.42 5.12
C GLY A 280 8.44 -4.34 6.44
N ALA A 281 8.22 -3.25 7.19
CA ALA A 281 8.95 -2.93 8.43
C ALA A 281 8.78 -4.00 9.54
N LEU A 282 7.64 -4.71 9.56
CA LEU A 282 7.37 -5.77 10.52
C LEU A 282 7.78 -7.16 10.00
N GLY A 283 7.41 -7.49 8.76
CA GLY A 283 7.64 -8.83 8.20
C GLY A 283 9.10 -9.12 7.88
N SER A 284 9.86 -8.10 7.46
CA SER A 284 11.27 -8.28 7.08
C SER A 284 12.17 -8.67 8.27
N PRO A 285 12.22 -7.92 9.38
CA PRO A 285 13.04 -8.33 10.54
C PRO A 285 12.54 -9.64 11.17
N GLN A 286 11.22 -9.88 11.17
CA GLN A 286 10.65 -11.15 11.62
C GLN A 286 11.22 -12.34 10.82
N LEU A 287 11.19 -12.27 9.49
CA LEU A 287 11.66 -13.35 8.65
C LEU A 287 13.17 -13.55 8.73
N LEU A 288 13.96 -12.46 8.84
CA LEU A 288 15.41 -12.55 9.07
C LEU A 288 15.71 -13.32 10.36
N MET A 289 15.04 -12.97 11.47
CA MET A 289 15.23 -13.65 12.75
C MET A 289 14.79 -15.12 12.69
N LEU A 290 13.63 -15.43 12.11
CA LEU A 290 13.16 -16.81 11.90
C LEU A 290 14.10 -17.64 11.00
N SER A 291 14.92 -16.97 10.21
CA SER A 291 15.93 -17.57 9.32
C SER A 291 17.33 -17.60 9.95
N GLY A 292 17.48 -17.16 11.20
CA GLY A 292 18.74 -17.20 11.94
C GLY A 292 19.66 -15.99 11.73
N ILE A 293 19.17 -14.90 11.15
CA ILE A 293 19.89 -13.62 11.03
C ILE A 293 19.30 -12.63 12.04
N GLY A 294 20.07 -12.26 13.06
CA GLY A 294 19.59 -11.35 14.11
C GLY A 294 20.44 -11.36 15.38
N PRO A 295 19.97 -10.74 16.48
CA PRO A 295 20.72 -10.68 17.73
C PRO A 295 20.95 -12.08 18.30
N LYS A 296 22.22 -12.52 18.37
CA LYS A 296 22.60 -13.90 18.75
C LYS A 296 21.92 -14.41 20.01
N LYS A 297 21.92 -13.61 21.10
CA LYS A 297 21.32 -14.01 22.39
C LYS A 297 19.80 -14.23 22.27
N HIS A 298 19.10 -13.33 21.57
CA HIS A 298 17.66 -13.44 21.33
C HIS A 298 17.33 -14.70 20.51
N LEU A 299 18.06 -14.94 19.42
CA LEU A 299 17.88 -16.13 18.59
C LEU A 299 18.12 -17.43 19.38
N GLN A 300 19.17 -17.47 20.21
CA GLN A 300 19.49 -18.62 21.06
C GLN A 300 18.41 -18.89 22.11
N ALA A 301 17.84 -17.84 22.72
CA ALA A 301 16.73 -17.96 23.67
C ALA A 301 15.50 -18.64 23.05
N HIS A 302 15.24 -18.40 21.76
CA HIS A 302 14.17 -19.05 21.00
C HIS A 302 14.58 -20.36 20.30
N ARG A 303 15.74 -20.92 20.63
CA ARG A 303 16.28 -22.17 20.02
C ARG A 303 16.42 -22.08 18.49
N ILE A 304 16.65 -20.88 17.96
CA ILE A 304 16.91 -20.65 16.53
C ILE A 304 18.41 -20.76 16.28
N LYS A 305 18.81 -21.62 15.34
CA LYS A 305 20.19 -21.75 14.91
C LYS A 305 20.68 -20.43 14.30
N VAL A 306 21.71 -19.85 14.89
CA VAL A 306 22.31 -18.60 14.42
C VAL A 306 23.08 -18.86 13.12
N VAL A 307 22.63 -18.22 12.05
CA VAL A 307 23.29 -18.15 10.75
C VAL A 307 24.26 -16.98 10.74
N LEU A 308 23.80 -15.80 11.17
CA LEU A 308 24.60 -14.59 11.28
C LEU A 308 24.15 -13.77 12.50
N ASN A 309 25.09 -13.41 13.36
CA ASN A 309 24.81 -12.46 14.43
C ASN A 309 24.72 -11.05 13.82
N GLN A 310 23.52 -10.50 13.75
CA GLN A 310 23.29 -9.11 13.36
C GLN A 310 22.43 -8.42 14.43
N PRO A 311 23.06 -7.76 15.43
CA PRO A 311 22.36 -7.14 16.56
C PRO A 311 21.31 -6.10 16.19
N MET A 312 21.40 -5.46 15.02
CA MET A 312 20.45 -4.40 14.63
C MET A 312 19.17 -4.93 13.95
N VAL A 313 19.06 -6.23 13.64
CA VAL A 313 17.79 -6.76 13.08
C VAL A 313 16.66 -6.60 14.08
N GLY A 314 15.60 -5.92 13.65
CA GLY A 314 14.42 -5.64 14.48
C GLY A 314 14.60 -4.48 15.46
N GLN A 315 15.72 -3.74 15.40
CA GLN A 315 15.96 -2.54 16.20
C GLN A 315 15.66 -1.28 15.38
N GLY A 316 15.50 -0.14 16.05
CA GLY A 316 15.31 1.17 15.39
C GLY A 316 13.96 1.32 14.69
N MET A 317 12.94 0.58 15.14
CA MET A 317 11.57 0.77 14.65
C MET A 317 11.09 2.16 15.05
N ALA A 318 10.55 2.89 14.08
CA ALA A 318 9.95 4.19 14.28
C ALA A 318 8.52 4.16 13.71
N ASP A 319 7.62 4.82 14.42
CA ASP A 319 6.25 5.09 13.97
C ASP A 319 5.96 6.56 14.28
N ASN A 320 5.62 7.34 13.25
CA ASN A 320 5.34 8.75 13.43
C ASN A 320 4.02 8.90 14.19
N SER A 321 4.08 9.55 15.36
CA SER A 321 2.89 9.81 16.18
C SER A 321 1.79 10.50 15.36
N MET A 322 0.55 10.14 15.67
CA MET A 322 -0.63 10.76 15.10
C MET A 322 -1.53 11.21 16.26
N ASN A 323 -1.69 12.51 16.36
CA ASN A 323 -2.77 13.11 17.15
C ASN A 323 -3.98 13.32 16.24
N ALA A 324 -5.18 13.39 16.80
CA ALA A 324 -6.41 13.59 16.01
C ALA A 324 -7.40 14.47 16.78
N LEU A 325 -8.07 15.37 16.06
CA LEU A 325 -9.17 16.19 16.57
C LEU A 325 -10.44 15.89 15.78
N LEU A 326 -11.45 15.33 16.44
CA LEU A 326 -12.73 14.99 15.82
C LEU A 326 -13.69 16.17 15.88
N ILE A 327 -14.09 16.69 14.71
CA ILE A 327 -15.05 17.79 14.62
C ILE A 327 -16.34 17.29 13.96
N PRO A 328 -17.43 17.10 14.72
CA PRO A 328 -18.71 16.73 14.14
C PRO A 328 -19.26 17.87 13.29
N SER A 329 -19.64 17.58 12.05
CA SER A 329 -20.30 18.56 11.18
C SER A 329 -21.82 18.51 11.37
N PRO A 330 -22.51 19.67 11.50
CA PRO A 330 -23.96 19.74 11.56
C PRO A 330 -24.64 19.51 10.20
N ARG A 331 -23.86 19.39 9.12
CA ARG A 331 -24.33 19.11 7.76
C ARG A 331 -23.50 17.99 7.13
N PRO A 332 -24.09 17.17 6.24
CA PRO A 332 -23.35 16.20 5.47
C PRO A 332 -22.17 16.84 4.72
N VAL A 333 -21.02 16.17 4.75
CA VAL A 333 -19.82 16.52 3.99
C VAL A 333 -19.57 15.40 2.99
N GLU A 334 -18.90 15.66 1.87
CA GLU A 334 -18.49 14.59 0.97
C GLU A 334 -17.51 13.61 1.65
N ILE A 335 -17.41 12.38 1.14
CA ILE A 335 -16.33 11.46 1.51
C ILE A 335 -15.05 11.99 0.87
N SER A 336 -14.04 12.29 1.68
CA SER A 336 -12.77 12.80 1.22
C SER A 336 -11.63 12.21 2.05
N LEU A 337 -10.65 11.61 1.42
CA LEU A 337 -9.39 11.24 2.09
C LEU A 337 -8.37 12.36 1.90
N VAL A 338 -7.14 12.13 2.39
CA VAL A 338 -6.10 13.16 2.40
C VAL A 338 -5.73 13.59 0.98
N GLN A 339 -5.87 14.89 0.70
CA GLN A 339 -5.50 15.52 -0.57
C GLN A 339 -4.71 16.81 -0.34
N VAL A 340 -5.13 17.61 0.64
CA VAL A 340 -4.46 18.82 1.10
C VAL A 340 -3.67 18.51 2.38
N VAL A 341 -2.44 18.99 2.43
CA VAL A 341 -1.61 18.92 3.64
C VAL A 341 -0.95 20.27 3.93
N GLY A 342 -0.75 20.56 5.21
CA GLY A 342 0.08 21.64 5.70
C GLY A 342 1.37 21.09 6.28
N ILE A 343 2.51 21.58 5.81
CA ILE A 343 3.84 21.12 6.27
C ILE A 343 4.52 22.30 6.98
N PRO A 344 4.33 22.44 8.31
CA PRO A 344 4.99 23.47 9.09
C PRO A 344 6.51 23.22 9.23
N ARG A 345 7.24 24.21 9.76
CA ARG A 345 8.70 24.11 9.99
C ARG A 345 9.10 23.34 11.24
N PHE A 346 8.13 23.00 12.10
CA PHE A 346 8.33 21.99 13.13
C PHE A 346 7.96 20.64 12.51
N ASP A 347 8.83 19.64 12.61
CA ASP A 347 8.83 18.38 11.82
C ASP A 347 7.54 17.53 11.95
N SER A 348 6.46 18.02 11.37
CA SER A 348 5.14 17.41 11.35
C SER A 348 4.39 17.82 10.07
N TYR A 349 3.24 17.22 9.84
CA TYR A 349 2.33 17.58 8.78
C TYR A 349 0.88 17.43 9.24
N ILE A 350 0.09 18.40 8.80
CA ILE A 350 -1.32 18.54 9.09
C ILE A 350 -2.08 18.04 7.89
N GLU A 351 -2.90 17.01 8.09
CA GLU A 351 -3.79 16.45 7.07
C GLU A 351 -5.24 16.45 7.56
N ALA A 352 -6.16 16.06 6.70
CA ALA A 352 -7.57 15.91 7.05
C ALA A 352 -8.23 14.90 6.11
N ALA A 353 -9.19 14.15 6.63
CA ALA A 353 -10.13 13.33 5.89
C ALA A 353 -11.56 13.68 6.34
N SER A 354 -12.58 13.15 5.68
CA SER A 354 -13.99 13.18 6.04
C SER A 354 -14.65 11.89 5.58
N ALA A 355 -15.44 11.26 6.44
CA ALA A 355 -16.22 10.07 6.12
C ALA A 355 -17.45 9.95 7.05
N PRO A 356 -18.59 9.45 6.56
CA PRO A 356 -19.78 9.23 7.37
C PRO A 356 -19.56 8.09 8.35
N GLY A 357 -20.00 8.26 9.60
CA GLY A 357 -20.04 7.16 10.58
C GLY A 357 -18.67 6.61 10.95
N PHE A 358 -17.60 7.39 10.74
CA PHE A 358 -16.24 7.00 11.09
C PHE A 358 -16.08 7.07 12.62
N SER A 359 -16.54 6.03 13.32
CA SER A 359 -16.28 5.85 14.75
C SER A 359 -14.88 5.28 14.92
N PHE A 360 -14.05 5.90 15.76
CA PHE A 360 -12.73 5.37 16.12
C PHE A 360 -12.83 4.33 17.22
N SER A 361 -13.70 3.32 17.09
CA SER A 361 -13.69 2.18 18.02
C SER A 361 -12.32 1.46 18.05
N TRP A 362 -11.46 1.69 17.05
CA TRP A 362 -10.04 1.29 17.00
C TRP A 362 -9.06 2.21 17.76
N LEU A 363 -9.45 3.41 18.23
CA LEU A 363 -8.63 4.24 19.14
C LEU A 363 -8.90 3.92 20.62
N GLY A 364 -9.66 2.87 20.92
CA GLY A 364 -10.12 2.53 22.26
C GLY A 364 -11.56 2.99 22.52
N GLU A 365 -12.20 2.37 23.51
CA GLU A 365 -13.66 2.36 23.77
C GLU A 365 -14.35 3.73 24.00
N THR A 366 -13.64 4.86 23.97
CA THR A 366 -14.20 6.15 24.36
C THR A 366 -15.04 6.88 23.29
N SER A 367 -15.13 6.38 22.05
CA SER A 367 -15.85 7.08 20.97
C SER A 367 -17.38 6.90 20.99
N ASN A 368 -17.92 5.96 21.77
CA ASN A 368 -19.36 5.65 21.74
C ASN A 368 -20.25 6.66 22.50
N GLN A 369 -19.70 7.62 23.23
CA GLN A 369 -20.52 8.52 24.06
C GLN A 369 -20.96 9.83 23.38
N VAL A 370 -20.31 10.27 22.29
CA VAL A 370 -20.58 11.61 21.73
C VAL A 370 -21.91 11.69 20.96
N CYS A 371 -22.44 10.58 20.43
CA CYS A 371 -23.67 10.61 19.63
C CYS A 371 -24.97 10.31 20.40
N SER A 372 -24.91 9.94 21.68
CA SER A 372 -26.11 9.58 22.45
C SER A 372 -26.98 10.78 22.87
N SER A 373 -26.49 12.02 22.71
CA SER A 373 -27.10 13.23 23.26
C SER A 373 -27.83 14.12 22.25
N TYR A 374 -27.76 13.84 20.94
CA TYR A 374 -28.32 14.70 19.89
C TYR A 374 -29.19 13.90 18.90
N PRO A 375 -30.53 14.08 18.88
CA PRO A 375 -31.44 13.28 18.06
C PRO A 375 -31.40 13.56 16.54
N SER A 376 -30.56 14.51 16.09
CA SER A 376 -30.49 14.97 14.69
C SER A 376 -29.12 14.78 14.03
N CYS A 377 -28.19 14.08 14.67
CA CYS A 377 -26.88 13.79 14.07
C CYS A 377 -26.98 12.66 13.04
N GLU A 378 -27.12 13.02 11.76
CA GLU A 378 -26.74 12.12 10.66
C GLU A 378 -25.20 11.93 10.65
N GLY A 379 -24.71 11.07 11.54
CA GLY A 379 -23.34 10.56 11.60
C GLY A 379 -22.23 11.57 11.96
N PRO A 380 -21.24 11.21 12.78
CA PRO A 380 -20.07 12.07 12.97
C PRO A 380 -19.27 12.12 11.66
N TRP A 381 -19.05 13.34 11.18
CA TRP A 381 -18.01 13.65 10.20
C TRP A 381 -16.72 13.86 10.99
N VAL A 382 -15.61 13.30 10.49
CA VAL A 382 -14.34 13.29 11.21
C VAL A 382 -13.41 14.29 10.54
N LEU A 383 -12.80 15.18 11.33
CA LEU A 383 -11.55 15.84 11.00
C LEU A 383 -10.42 14.99 11.60
N THR A 384 -9.28 14.86 10.93
CA THR A 384 -8.10 14.19 11.52
C THR A 384 -6.89 15.09 11.30
N LEU A 385 -6.65 16.04 12.21
CA LEU A 385 -5.42 16.82 12.21
C LEU A 385 -4.28 15.95 12.75
N ARG A 386 -3.45 15.38 11.88
CA ARG A 386 -2.15 14.88 12.29
C ARG A 386 -1.28 16.07 12.70
N MET A 387 -0.67 16.01 13.87
CA MET A 387 0.25 17.02 14.41
C MET A 387 1.44 16.34 15.03
#